data_AF-A0A2Z5ZYU9-F1
#
_entry.id   AF-A0A2Z5ZYU9-F1
#
_cell.length_a   1.000
_cell.length_b   1.000
_cell.length_c   1.000
_cell.angle_alpha   90.00
_cell.angle_beta   90.00
_cell.angle_gamma   90.00
#
_symmetry.space_group_name_H-M   'P 1'
#
loop_
_entity.id
_entity.type
_entity.pdbx_description
1 polymer ?
#
loop_
_entity_poly.entity_id
_entity_poly.type
_entity_poly.pdbx_seq_one_letter_code
_entity_poly.pdbx_strand_id
1 'polypeptide(L)'
;EDRLTKPLLRMKNGQYDKKAIKEHGADSVAMFGSGQWTVWEGYAASKLMKAGFRTNNLDPNARHCMASAVAGFMRTFGIDEPMGCYDDIENTDTVVLWGS
;
A
#
# COMPACT_ATOMS: atom_id res chain seq x y z
N GLU A 1 -3.15 -10.84 -25.41
CA GLU A 1 -3.40 -12.28 -25.16
C GLU A 1 -2.77 -12.77 -23.85
N ASP A 2 -1.66 -12.17 -23.39
CA ASP A 2 -1.03 -12.52 -22.11
C ASP A 2 -1.70 -11.83 -20.89
N ARG A 3 -2.90 -12.31 -20.53
CA ARG A 3 -3.62 -11.89 -19.32
C ARG A 3 -4.14 -13.11 -18.59
N LEU A 4 -3.98 -13.12 -17.27
CA LEU A 4 -4.62 -14.11 -16.41
C LEU A 4 -6.13 -13.84 -16.37
N THR A 5 -6.90 -14.73 -17.00
CA THR A 5 -8.38 -14.68 -17.03
C THR A 5 -9.04 -15.70 -16.11
N LYS A 6 -8.24 -16.59 -15.52
CA LYS A 6 -8.68 -17.64 -14.59
C LYS A 6 -7.74 -17.70 -13.39
N PRO A 7 -8.25 -18.02 -12.19
CA PRO A 7 -7.39 -18.26 -11.03
C PRO A 7 -6.44 -19.43 -11.29
N LEU A 8 -5.16 -19.25 -10.97
CA LEU A 8 -4.14 -20.30 -10.99
C LEU A 8 -3.70 -20.61 -9.57
N LEU A 9 -3.56 -21.89 -9.28
CA LEU A 9 -3.44 -22.41 -7.92
C LEU A 9 -2.26 -23.38 -7.86
N ARG A 10 -1.29 -23.11 -6.99
CA ARG A 10 -0.15 -23.99 -6.73
C ARG A 10 -0.28 -24.59 -5.33
N MET A 11 -0.55 -25.89 -5.28
CA MET A 11 -0.78 -26.64 -4.03
C MET A 11 0.38 -27.58 -3.72
N LYS A 12 0.67 -27.80 -2.44
CA LYS A 12 1.55 -28.88 -1.98
C LYS A 12 0.66 -30.03 -1.52
N ASN A 13 0.78 -31.20 -2.15
CA ASN A 13 -0.05 -32.38 -1.87
C ASN A 13 -1.57 -32.11 -1.92
N GLY A 14 -2.01 -31.22 -2.82
CA GLY A 14 -3.43 -30.88 -2.99
C GLY A 14 -4.05 -30.03 -1.86
N GLN A 15 -3.24 -29.46 -0.96
CA GLN A 15 -3.73 -28.63 0.16
C GLN A 15 -3.04 -27.27 0.23
N TYR A 16 -3.77 -26.31 0.82
CA TYR A 16 -3.25 -25.00 1.24
C TYR A 16 -2.97 -25.03 2.74
N ASP A 17 -1.91 -24.34 3.13
CA ASP A 17 -1.67 -24.08 4.53
C ASP A 17 -2.62 -22.98 5.03
N LYS A 18 -3.58 -23.39 5.87
CA LYS A 18 -4.52 -22.49 6.56
C LYS A 18 -4.26 -22.44 8.06
N LYS A 19 -3.16 -23.03 8.52
CA LYS A 19 -2.90 -23.25 9.95
C LYS A 19 -2.19 -22.07 10.60
N ALA A 20 -1.55 -21.21 9.80
CA ALA A 20 -0.75 -20.09 10.27
C ALA A 20 -1.40 -19.31 11.43
N ILE A 21 -2.63 -18.79 11.25
CA ILE A 21 -3.30 -18.01 12.30
C ILE A 21 -3.61 -18.85 13.54
N LYS A 22 -4.00 -20.13 13.36
CA LYS A 22 -4.33 -21.03 14.46
C LYS A 22 -3.10 -21.42 15.28
N GLU A 23 -1.95 -21.61 14.62
CA GLU A 23 -0.71 -22.10 15.23
C GLU A 23 0.21 -20.98 15.71
N HIS A 24 0.17 -19.80 15.08
CA HIS A 24 1.12 -18.71 15.28
C HIS A 24 0.46 -17.34 15.56
N GLY A 25 -0.88 -17.27 15.58
CA GLY A 25 -1.63 -16.06 15.87
C GLY A 25 -1.80 -15.12 14.67
N ALA A 26 -2.47 -13.99 14.88
CA ALA A 26 -2.85 -13.04 13.82
C ALA A 26 -1.65 -12.47 13.04
N ASP A 27 -0.53 -12.25 13.69
CA ASP A 27 0.66 -11.64 13.07
C ASP A 27 1.46 -12.61 12.19
N SER A 28 1.01 -13.87 12.06
CA SER A 28 1.62 -14.85 11.16
C SER A 28 1.27 -14.63 9.68
N VAL A 29 0.33 -13.72 9.38
CA VAL A 29 -0.09 -13.39 8.02
C VAL A 29 0.25 -11.95 7.70
N ALA A 30 0.51 -11.67 6.42
CA ALA A 30 0.79 -10.33 5.93
C ALA A 30 0.19 -10.15 4.54
N MET A 31 -0.03 -8.89 4.16
CA MET A 31 -0.44 -8.51 2.82
C MET A 31 0.51 -7.44 2.29
N PHE A 32 1.04 -7.66 1.09
CA PHE A 32 1.83 -6.66 0.38
C PHE A 32 0.96 -6.01 -0.68
N GLY A 33 0.74 -4.70 -0.54
CA GLY A 33 -0.13 -3.92 -1.40
C GLY A 33 0.57 -3.10 -2.47
N SER A 34 -0.21 -2.34 -3.22
CA SER A 34 0.30 -1.43 -4.25
C SER A 34 -0.45 -0.10 -4.22
N GLY A 35 0.27 1.00 -4.48
CA GLY A 35 -0.33 2.32 -4.75
C GLY A 35 -1.11 2.38 -6.08
N GLN A 36 -1.04 1.33 -6.90
CA GLN A 36 -1.83 1.20 -8.14
C GLN A 36 -3.24 0.65 -7.90
N TRP A 37 -3.52 0.17 -6.69
CA TRP A 37 -4.87 -0.24 -6.33
C TRP A 37 -5.81 0.95 -6.34
N THR A 38 -7.09 0.70 -6.64
CA THR A 38 -8.12 1.68 -6.37
C THR A 38 -8.21 1.93 -4.87
N VAL A 39 -8.67 3.13 -4.49
CA VAL A 39 -8.88 3.50 -3.08
C VAL A 39 -9.78 2.48 -2.37
N TRP A 40 -10.80 1.96 -3.08
CA TRP A 40 -11.73 0.98 -2.55
C TRP A 40 -11.08 -0.38 -2.27
N GLU A 41 -10.19 -0.85 -3.15
CA GLU A 41 -9.42 -2.08 -2.94
C GLU A 41 -8.47 -1.93 -1.75
N GLY A 42 -7.75 -0.81 -1.67
CA GLY A 42 -6.87 -0.52 -0.53
C GLY A 42 -7.62 -0.43 0.79
N TYR A 43 -8.80 0.21 0.80
CA TYR A 43 -9.66 0.28 1.97
C TYR A 43 -10.18 -1.10 2.39
N ALA A 44 -10.67 -1.90 1.45
CA ALA A 44 -11.15 -3.26 1.71
C ALA A 44 -10.03 -4.16 2.26
N ALA A 45 -8.82 -4.08 1.68
CA ALA A 45 -7.63 -4.76 2.15
C ALA A 45 -7.25 -4.36 3.58
N SER A 46 -7.21 -3.04 3.86
CA SER A 46 -6.93 -2.51 5.20
C SER A 46 -7.94 -2.99 6.24
N LYS A 47 -9.23 -2.95 5.90
CA LYS A 47 -10.30 -3.43 6.78
C LYS A 47 -10.21 -4.94 7.00
N LEU A 48 -9.96 -5.74 5.97
CA LEU A 48 -9.80 -7.18 6.09
C LEU A 48 -8.62 -7.54 7.02
N MET A 49 -7.46 -6.90 6.83
CA MET A 49 -6.27 -7.19 7.63
C MET A 49 -6.43 -6.73 9.09
N LYS A 50 -6.83 -5.46 9.31
CA LYS A 50 -6.87 -4.86 10.64
C LYS A 50 -8.11 -5.24 11.45
N ALA A 51 -9.29 -5.26 10.83
CA ALA A 51 -10.54 -5.58 11.54
C ALA A 51 -10.91 -7.07 11.43
N GLY A 52 -10.60 -7.72 10.30
CA GLY A 52 -10.87 -9.15 10.10
C GLY A 52 -9.83 -10.03 10.78
N PHE A 53 -8.61 -10.06 10.24
CA PHE A 53 -7.52 -10.90 10.77
C PHE A 53 -6.87 -10.34 12.03
N ARG A 54 -7.14 -9.07 12.37
CA ARG A 54 -6.63 -8.40 13.59
C ARG A 54 -5.11 -8.28 13.64
N THR A 55 -4.50 -8.00 12.49
CA THR A 55 -3.07 -7.69 12.40
C THR A 55 -2.84 -6.38 11.65
N ASN A 56 -1.73 -5.70 11.97
CA ASN A 56 -1.27 -4.51 11.27
C ASN A 56 -0.25 -4.82 10.16
N ASN A 57 -0.01 -6.10 9.85
CA ASN A 57 0.91 -6.56 8.80
C ASN A 57 0.36 -6.31 7.39
N LEU A 58 0.19 -5.05 7.04
CA LEU A 58 -0.19 -4.57 5.72
C LEU A 58 0.75 -3.43 5.33
N ASP A 59 1.44 -3.59 4.20
CA ASP A 59 2.38 -2.57 3.72
C ASP A 59 2.33 -2.50 2.18
N PRO A 60 2.11 -1.31 1.59
CA PRO A 60 2.10 -1.15 0.13
C PRO A 60 3.47 -0.76 -0.42
N ASN A 61 3.70 -1.00 -1.71
CA ASN A 61 4.91 -0.56 -2.41
C ASN A 61 5.21 0.96 -2.31
N ALA A 62 4.24 1.80 -1.94
CA ALA A 62 4.44 3.22 -1.64
C ALA A 62 5.47 3.45 -0.52
N ARG A 63 5.72 2.46 0.35
CA ARG A 63 6.83 2.46 1.31
C ARG A 63 8.18 2.67 0.66
N HIS A 64 8.38 2.12 -0.54
CA HIS A 64 9.63 2.24 -1.31
C HIS A 64 9.74 3.55 -2.10
N CYS A 65 8.67 4.34 -2.16
CA CYS A 65 8.62 5.57 -2.95
C CYS A 65 8.35 6.79 -2.07
N MET A 66 7.12 6.92 -1.57
CA MET A 66 6.62 8.16 -0.97
C MET A 66 6.85 8.26 0.54
N ALA A 67 7.28 7.19 1.22
CA ALA A 67 7.38 7.19 2.69
C ALA A 67 8.29 8.28 3.26
N SER A 68 9.37 8.64 2.56
CA SER A 68 10.27 9.72 2.96
C SER A 68 9.60 11.09 2.88
N ALA A 69 8.78 11.33 1.85
CA ALA A 69 8.02 12.56 1.70
C ALA A 69 6.97 12.70 2.80
N VAL A 70 6.18 11.65 3.06
CA VAL A 70 5.19 11.60 4.16
C VAL A 70 5.83 11.98 5.50
N ALA A 71 6.98 11.39 5.81
CA ALA A 71 7.70 11.68 7.05
C ALA A 71 8.19 13.14 7.13
N GLY A 72 8.61 13.73 6.00
CA GLY A 72 9.04 15.13 5.92
C GLY A 72 7.88 16.12 6.10
N PHE A 73 6.76 15.89 5.41
CA PHE A 73 5.56 16.72 5.49
C PHE A 73 4.93 16.66 6.89
N MET A 74 4.75 15.46 7.44
CA MET A 74 4.20 15.29 8.79
C MET A 74 5.04 15.97 9.87
N ARG A 75 6.38 15.95 9.77
CA ARG A 75 7.26 16.59 10.75
C ARG A 75 7.28 18.11 10.64
N THR A 76 7.16 18.64 9.42
CA THR A 76 7.29 20.08 9.16
C THR A 76 5.95 20.81 9.29
N PHE A 77 4.89 20.20 8.78
CA PHE A 77 3.56 20.83 8.63
C PHE A 77 2.45 20.13 9.43
N GLY A 78 2.70 18.94 9.98
CA GLY A 78 1.71 18.19 10.77
C GLY A 78 0.63 17.48 9.95
N ILE A 79 0.70 17.57 8.63
CA ILE A 79 -0.21 16.91 7.68
C ILE A 79 0.61 16.34 6.52
N ASP A 80 0.07 15.31 5.88
CA ASP A 80 0.62 14.70 4.66
C ASP A 80 0.07 15.38 3.40
N GLU A 81 0.68 15.10 2.25
CA GLU A 81 0.39 15.64 0.92
C GLU A 81 0.85 17.10 0.67
N PRO A 82 1.05 17.50 -0.61
CA PRO A 82 1.38 18.88 -0.95
C PRO A 82 0.27 19.87 -0.58
N MET A 83 0.66 21.09 -0.25
CA MET A 83 -0.27 22.22 -0.02
C MET A 83 -0.76 22.87 -1.32
N GLY A 84 0.00 22.72 -2.40
CA GLY A 84 -0.32 23.25 -3.73
C GLY A 84 -0.99 22.23 -4.63
N CYS A 85 -1.15 22.59 -5.89
CA CYS A 85 -1.71 21.73 -6.94
C CYS A 85 -0.98 21.96 -8.27
N TYR A 86 -1.33 21.18 -9.29
CA TYR A 86 -0.66 21.32 -10.58
C TYR A 86 -0.92 22.65 -11.28
N ASP A 87 -2.00 23.36 -10.96
CA ASP A 87 -2.29 24.69 -11.52
C ASP A 87 -1.27 25.75 -11.07
N ASP A 88 -0.51 25.50 -9.99
CA ASP A 88 0.58 26.39 -9.55
C ASP A 88 1.71 26.47 -10.59
N ILE A 89 1.83 25.47 -11.48
CA ILE A 89 2.82 25.46 -12.56
C ILE A 89 2.54 26.57 -13.59
N GLU A 90 1.27 26.89 -13.85
CA GLU A 90 0.87 27.92 -14.83
C GLU A 90 1.11 29.34 -14.31
N ASN A 91 1.22 29.50 -12.98
CA ASN A 91 1.34 30.79 -12.32
C ASN A 91 2.77 31.10 -11.85
N THR A 92 3.67 30.13 -11.86
CA THR A 92 5.05 30.32 -11.37
C THR A 92 5.96 30.86 -12.46
N ASP A 93 6.81 31.82 -12.09
CA ASP A 93 7.88 32.34 -12.96
C ASP A 93 9.17 31.50 -12.88
N THR A 94 9.27 30.57 -11.92
CA THR A 94 10.50 29.81 -11.65
C THR A 94 10.21 28.42 -11.08
N VAL A 95 10.98 27.42 -11.52
CA VAL A 95 10.88 26.03 -11.06
C VAL A 95 12.23 25.58 -10.50
N VAL A 96 12.23 24.97 -9.31
CA VAL A 96 13.41 24.34 -8.71
C VAL A 96 13.18 22.83 -8.66
N LEU A 97 14.07 22.06 -9.30
CA LEU A 97 14.00 20.60 -9.36
C LEU A 97 15.16 19.97 -8.59
N TRP A 98 14.86 18.96 -7.76
CA TRP A 98 15.88 18.20 -7.02
C TRP A 98 15.46 16.74 -6.89
N GLY A 99 16.20 15.83 -7.52
CA GLY A 99 15.90 14.40 -7.46
C GLY A 99 14.49 14.04 -7.92
N SER A 100 13.99 14.77 -8.93
CA SER A 100 12.66 14.65 -9.55
C SER A 100 12.78 14.21 -11.00
#